data_AF-A0A287B396-F1
#
_entry.id   AF-A0A287B396-F1
#
_cell.length_a   1.000
_cell.length_b   1.000
_cell.length_c   1.000
_cell.angle_alpha   90.00
_cell.angle_beta   90.00
_cell.angle_gamma   90.00
#
_symmetry.space_group_name_H-M   'P 1'
#
loop_
_entity.id
_entity.type
_entity.pdbx_description
1 polymer ?
#
loop_
_entity_poly.entity_id
_entity_poly.type
_entity_poly.pdbx_seq_one_letter_code
_entity_poly.pdbx_strand_id
1 'polypeptide(L)' 'MKLGGFLLLVALLMLSSEVQELQAAVRPVKFPGTYGLCAEFCFGDDSCPSGQKCCSNGCGHSCQTAVPDVSRR' A
#
# COMPACT_ATOMS: atom_id res chain seq x y z
N MET A 1 3.79 17.09 43.87
CA MET A 1 3.00 17.50 42.68
C MET A 1 3.55 17.03 41.33
N LYS A 2 4.81 16.56 41.20
CA LYS A 2 5.40 16.17 39.90
C LYS A 2 5.28 14.68 39.57
N LEU A 3 5.26 13.81 40.58
CA LEU A 3 5.23 12.36 40.39
C LEU A 3 3.83 11.83 40.01
N GLY A 4 2.76 12.35 40.62
CA GLY A 4 1.40 11.94 40.29
C GLY A 4 0.99 12.26 38.86
N GLY A 5 1.39 13.43 38.34
CA GLY A 5 1.16 13.78 36.94
C GLY A 5 1.97 12.92 35.97
N PHE A 6 3.22 12.60 36.33
CA PHE A 6 4.06 11.72 35.53
C PHE A 6 3.50 10.29 35.48
N LEU A 7 3.04 9.76 36.60
CA LEU A 7 2.40 8.44 36.68
C LEU A 7 1.09 8.38 35.88
N LEU A 8 0.27 9.45 35.92
CA LEU A 8 -0.95 9.56 35.11
C LEU A 8 -0.63 9.59 33.60
N LEU A 9 0.40 10.36 33.21
CA LEU A 9 0.81 10.49 31.81
C LEU A 9 1.36 9.17 31.26
N VAL A 10 2.17 8.46 32.04
CA VAL A 10 2.66 7.12 31.67
C VAL A 10 1.49 6.14 31.54
N ALA A 11 0.52 6.14 32.47
CA ALA A 11 -0.65 5.27 32.37
C ALA A 11 -1.46 5.54 31.08
N LEU A 12 -1.72 6.80 30.74
CA LEU A 12 -2.45 7.17 29.52
C LEU A 12 -1.73 6.72 28.23
N LEU A 13 -0.40 6.82 28.20
CA LEU A 13 0.40 6.35 27.06
C LEU A 13 0.35 4.83 26.89
N MET A 14 0.37 4.07 27.99
CA MET A 14 0.23 2.61 27.93
C MET A 14 -1.15 2.20 27.38
N LEU A 15 -2.24 2.84 27.85
CA LEU A 15 -3.60 2.62 27.30
C LEU A 15 -3.75 2.97 25.81
N SER A 16 -2.92 3.87 25.27
CA SER A 16 -2.92 4.19 23.84
C SER A 16 -2.19 3.15 22.99
N SER A 17 -1.25 2.42 23.59
CA SER A 17 -0.40 1.42 22.90
C SER A 17 -1.19 0.15 22.56
N GLU A 18 -2.28 -0.12 23.28
CA GLU A 18 -3.19 -1.24 23.08
C GLU A 18 -4.22 -1.01 21.95
N VAL A 19 -4.22 0.18 21.31
CA VAL A 19 -5.16 0.56 20.23
C VAL A 19 -4.55 0.41 18.82
N GLN A 20 -3.40 -0.25 18.66
CA GLN A 20 -2.76 -0.43 17.34
C GLN A 20 -2.86 -1.86 16.79
N GLU A 21 -3.83 -2.66 17.21
CA GLU A 21 -4.08 -4.01 16.64
C GLU A 21 -5.43 -4.11 15.91
N LEU A 22 -6.06 -2.99 15.51
CA LEU A 22 -7.34 -3.05 14.77
C LEU A 22 -7.20 -2.89 13.26
N GLN A 23 -6.04 -2.45 12.77
CA GLN A 23 -5.84 -2.20 11.34
C GLN A 23 -5.49 -3.48 10.55
N ALA A 24 -5.07 -4.55 11.22
CA ALA A 24 -4.75 -5.82 10.56
C ALA A 24 -6.00 -6.67 10.22
N ALA A 25 -7.16 -6.38 10.81
CA ALA A 25 -8.37 -7.22 10.69
C ALA A 25 -9.44 -6.69 9.73
N VAL A 26 -9.31 -5.45 9.22
CA VAL A 26 -10.26 -4.91 8.23
C VAL A 26 -9.95 -5.55 6.87
N ARG A 27 -10.60 -6.69 6.59
CA ARG A 27 -10.67 -7.19 5.21
C ARG A 27 -11.31 -6.10 4.36
N PRO A 28 -10.71 -5.68 3.24
CA PRO A 28 -11.35 -4.70 2.38
C PRO A 28 -12.69 -5.27 1.93
N VAL A 29 -13.77 -4.57 2.26
CA VAL A 29 -15.11 -4.94 1.83
C VAL A 29 -15.16 -4.77 0.31
N LYS A 30 -15.10 -5.87 -0.42
CA LYS A 30 -15.30 -5.90 -1.86
C LYS A 30 -16.80 -5.87 -2.11
N PHE A 31 -17.40 -4.69 -2.30
CA PHE A 31 -18.80 -4.62 -2.67
C PHE A 31 -18.95 -5.07 -4.13
N PRO A 32 -19.81 -6.06 -4.42
CA PRO A 32 -20.09 -6.46 -5.80
C PRO A 32 -20.73 -5.27 -6.53
N GLY A 33 -20.03 -4.73 -7.52
CA GLY A 33 -20.44 -3.53 -8.27
C GLY A 33 -19.68 -2.25 -7.92
N THR A 34 -18.87 -2.23 -6.85
CA THR A 34 -17.86 -1.18 -6.66
C THR A 34 -16.52 -1.71 -7.15
N TYR A 35 -16.09 -1.29 -8.33
CA TYR A 35 -14.68 -1.38 -8.68
C TYR A 35 -13.94 -0.45 -7.70
N GLY A 36 -12.99 -0.98 -6.93
CA GLY A 36 -12.12 -0.12 -6.13
C GLY A 36 -11.41 0.89 -7.03
N LEU A 37 -10.86 1.96 -6.45
CA LEU A 37 -10.02 2.88 -7.22
C LEU A 37 -8.91 2.06 -7.89
N CYS A 38 -8.81 2.18 -9.22
CA CYS A 38 -7.77 1.48 -9.95
C CYS A 38 -6.40 1.97 -9.51
N ALA A 39 -5.52 1.03 -9.19
CA ALA A 39 -4.18 1.35 -8.72
C ALA A 39 -3.27 1.57 -9.92
N GLU A 40 -2.82 2.82 -10.08
CA GLU A 40 -1.84 3.22 -11.09
C GLU A 40 -0.45 3.33 -10.46
N PHE A 41 0.37 2.29 -10.63
CA PHE A 41 1.74 2.28 -10.11
C PHE A 41 2.76 2.85 -11.10
N CYS A 42 2.38 3.00 -12.38
CA CYS A 42 3.19 3.58 -13.44
C CYS A 42 2.28 4.21 -14.49
N PHE A 43 2.77 5.23 -15.21
CA PHE A 43 2.02 5.87 -16.31
C PHE A 43 2.68 5.68 -17.68
N GLY A 44 3.88 5.09 -17.69
CA GLY A 44 4.63 4.77 -18.90
C GLY A 44 5.87 3.97 -18.54
N ASP A 45 6.55 3.42 -19.55
CA ASP A 45 7.75 2.59 -19.36
C ASP A 45 8.85 3.31 -18.58
N ASP A 46 8.98 4.63 -18.76
CA ASP A 46 9.96 5.47 -18.04
C ASP A 46 9.67 5.63 -16.55
N SER A 47 8.45 5.29 -16.11
CA SER A 47 8.09 5.25 -14.69
C SER A 47 8.65 4.00 -14.00
N CYS A 48 9.11 3.02 -14.75
CA CYS A 48 9.57 1.73 -14.25
C CYS A 48 11.10 1.64 -14.19
N PRO A 49 11.65 0.76 -13.31
CA PRO A 49 13.07 0.46 -13.31
C PRO A 49 13.57 -0.09 -14.65
N SER A 50 14.87 -0.03 -14.87
CA SER A 50 15.49 -0.55 -16.10
C SER A 50 15.11 -2.02 -16.35
N GLY A 51 14.82 -2.33 -17.62
CA GLY A 51 14.41 -3.68 -18.03
C GLY A 51 12.96 -4.04 -17.73
N GLN A 52 12.15 -3.10 -17.22
CA GLN A 52 10.71 -3.27 -17.02
C GLN A 52 9.90 -2.36 -17.94
N LYS A 53 8.62 -2.70 -18.11
CA LYS A 53 7.62 -1.95 -18.87
C LYS A 53 6.36 -1.74 -18.04
N CYS A 54 5.67 -0.65 -18.30
CA CYS A 54 4.40 -0.35 -17.66
C CYS A 54 3.28 -1.06 -18.41
N CYS A 55 2.68 -2.08 -17.78
CA CYS A 55 1.67 -2.91 -18.40
C CYS A 55 0.35 -2.82 -17.65
N SER A 56 -0.76 -2.83 -18.38
CA SER A 56 -2.09 -2.89 -17.75
C SER A 56 -2.28 -4.21 -17.01
N ASN A 57 -2.79 -4.13 -15.79
CA ASN A 57 -3.11 -5.29 -14.94
C ASN A 57 -4.63 -5.55 -14.85
N GLY A 58 -5.39 -4.97 -15.78
CA GLY A 58 -6.84 -5.12 -15.88
C GLY A 58 -7.58 -3.79 -15.73
N CYS A 59 -7.37 -3.08 -14.61
CA CYS A 59 -8.02 -1.79 -14.38
C CYS A 59 -7.04 -0.63 -14.13
N GLY A 60 -5.79 -0.93 -13.74
CA GLY A 60 -4.70 0.04 -13.69
C GLY A 60 -3.43 -0.51 -14.34
N HIS A 61 -2.27 -0.01 -13.92
CA HIS A 61 -0.98 -0.39 -14.47
C HIS A 61 0.05 -0.79 -13.40
N SER A 62 0.95 -1.68 -13.80
CA SER A 62 2.07 -2.17 -12.98
C SER A 62 3.31 -2.42 -13.83
N CYS A 63 4.49 -2.23 -13.26
CA CYS A 63 5.74 -2.57 -13.92
C CYS A 63 5.92 -4.10 -14.02
N GLN A 64 6.20 -4.60 -15.21
CA GLN A 64 6.53 -6.01 -15.48
C GLN A 64 7.84 -6.13 -16.22
N THR A 65 8.52 -7.27 -16.07
CA THR A 65 9.75 -7.58 -16.81
C THR A 65 9.50 -7.55 -18.31
N ALA A 66 10.31 -6.79 -19.05
CA ALA A 66 10.20 -6.70 -20.49
C ALA A 66 10.58 -8.04 -21.15
N VAL A 67 9.76 -8.50 -22.10
CA VAL A 67 10.11 -9.63 -22.96
C VAL A 67 11.10 -9.14 -24.02
N PRO A 68 12.22 -9.84 -24.26
CA PRO A 68 13.17 -9.46 -25.31
C PRO A 68 12.51 -9.57 -26.68
N ASP A 69 12.65 -8.52 -27.49
CA ASP A 69 12.14 -8.54 -28.85
C ASP A 69 13.04 -9.41 -29.74
N VAL A 70 12.57 -10.61 -30.04
CA VAL A 70 13.24 -11.56 -30.93
C VAL A 70 13.05 -11.23 -32.41
N SER A 71 12.20 -10.26 -32.76
CA SER A 71 11.93 -9.89 -34.15
C SER A 71 13.07 -9.13 -34.84
N ARG A 72 14.09 -8.70 -34.08
CA ARG A 72 15.26 -7.95 -34.59
C ARG A 72 16.52 -8.80 -34.79
N ARG A 73 16.43 -10.13 -34.69
CA ARG A 73 17.48 -11.06 -35.10
C ARG A 73 17.14 -11.67 -36.45
#